data_AF-A0A525CJZ6-F1
#
_entry.id   AF-A0A525CJZ6-F1
#
_cell.length_a   1.000
_cell.length_b   1.000
_cell.length_c   1.000
_cell.angle_alpha   90.00
_cell.angle_beta   90.00
_cell.angle_gamma   90.00
#
_symmetry.space_group_name_H-M   'P 1'
#
loop_
_entity.id
_entity.type
_entity.pdbx_description
1 polymer ?
#
loop_
_entity_poly.entity_id
_entity_poly.type
_entity_poly.pdbx_seq_one_letter_code
_entity_poly.pdbx_strand_id
1 'polypeptide(L)'
;MEDQKTLQLRLEIIESQKIQADYLKWKLISVATLVSISLGISGNDTNGEAEFLLCVVPFCCAYIDTVSLHVMMRIMTIGAYFKFRGCTYENYIDDARKTNKGSLRLENYALKGSSVIFNMLPIIFGVYKIIGFHDYSLGIALIAFGLLGIIFSCFLAKRFDSAVQNLAMKNLSP
;
A
#
# COMPACT_ATOMS: atom_id res chain seq x y z
N MET A 1 -34.05 -12.41 -10.05
CA MET A 1 -33.68 -11.47 -8.96
C MET A 1 -32.28 -11.75 -8.39
N GLU A 2 -31.86 -13.00 -8.26
CA GLU A 2 -30.50 -13.39 -7.81
C GLU A 2 -29.38 -12.94 -8.78
N ASP A 3 -29.67 -12.92 -10.08
CA ASP A 3 -28.74 -12.47 -11.11
C ASP A 3 -28.39 -10.96 -10.99
N GLN A 4 -29.37 -10.13 -10.62
CA GLN A 4 -29.15 -8.69 -10.42
C GLN A 4 -28.21 -8.40 -9.23
N LYS A 5 -28.33 -9.15 -8.13
CA LYS A 5 -27.43 -9.01 -6.97
C LYS A 5 -26.00 -9.44 -7.31
N THR A 6 -25.87 -10.53 -8.06
CA THR A 6 -24.57 -11.02 -8.56
C THR A 6 -23.90 -9.98 -9.45
N LEU A 7 -24.66 -9.33 -10.34
CA LEU A 7 -24.15 -8.26 -11.18
C LEU A 7 -23.68 -7.05 -10.37
N GLN A 8 -24.45 -6.63 -9.35
CA GLN A 8 -24.06 -5.53 -8.46
C GLN A 8 -22.74 -5.80 -7.74
N LEU A 9 -22.57 -6.99 -7.16
CA LEU A 9 -21.34 -7.40 -6.48
C LEU A 9 -20.13 -7.46 -7.42
N ARG A 10 -20.33 -7.85 -8.69
CA ARG A 10 -19.26 -7.81 -9.70
C ARG A 10 -18.86 -6.38 -10.07
N LEU A 11 -19.83 -5.49 -10.22
CA LEU A 11 -19.57 -4.07 -10.45
C LEU A 11 -18.80 -3.45 -9.27
N GLU A 12 -19.16 -3.83 -8.05
CA GLU A 12 -18.47 -3.41 -6.83
C GLU A 12 -17.00 -3.84 -6.79
N ILE A 13 -16.68 -5.05 -7.27
CA ILE A 13 -15.28 -5.50 -7.43
C ILE A 13 -14.55 -4.62 -8.45
N ILE A 14 -15.15 -4.38 -9.62
CA ILE A 14 -14.53 -3.58 -10.69
C ILE A 14 -14.27 -2.15 -10.22
N GLU A 15 -15.23 -1.55 -9.53
CA GLU A 15 -15.10 -0.21 -8.95
C GLU A 15 -14.01 -0.18 -7.87
N SER A 16 -13.97 -1.19 -6.99
CA SER A 16 -12.94 -1.32 -5.96
C SER A 16 -11.53 -1.45 -6.56
N GLN A 17 -11.37 -2.21 -7.65
CA GLN A 17 -10.09 -2.33 -8.36
C GLN A 17 -9.66 -1.00 -8.99
N LYS A 18 -10.60 -0.24 -9.56
CA LYS A 18 -10.32 1.09 -10.11
C LYS A 18 -9.83 2.04 -9.01
N ILE A 19 -10.52 2.05 -7.88
CA ILE A 19 -10.15 2.84 -6.69
C ILE A 19 -8.74 2.47 -6.21
N GLN A 20 -8.39 1.17 -6.19
CA GLN A 20 -7.06 0.71 -5.78
C GLN A 20 -5.95 1.25 -6.70
N ALA A 21 -6.15 1.22 -8.02
CA ALA A 21 -5.20 1.79 -8.96
C ALA A 21 -5.03 3.31 -8.76
N ASP A 22 -6.11 4.02 -8.43
CA ASP A 22 -6.06 5.45 -8.14
C ASP A 22 -5.32 5.76 -6.84
N TYR A 23 -5.44 4.93 -5.79
CA TYR A 23 -4.64 5.09 -4.58
C TYR A 23 -3.14 4.96 -4.82
N LEU A 24 -2.72 4.03 -5.70
CA LEU A 24 -1.30 3.90 -6.05
C LEU A 24 -0.78 5.16 -6.77
N LYS A 25 -1.57 5.75 -7.67
CA LYS A 25 -1.23 7.03 -8.31
C LYS A 25 -1.12 8.15 -7.28
N TRP A 26 -2.09 8.26 -6.38
CA TRP A 26 -2.08 9.28 -5.33
C TRP A 26 -0.90 9.14 -4.37
N LYS A 27 -0.45 7.91 -4.09
CA LYS A 27 0.77 7.66 -3.32
C LYS A 27 2.00 8.24 -4.01
N LEU A 28 2.16 7.95 -5.30
CA LEU A 28 3.27 8.47 -6.10
C LEU A 28 3.26 10.00 -6.14
N ILE A 29 2.11 10.60 -6.43
CA ILE A 29 1.95 12.06 -6.49
C ILE A 29 2.26 12.68 -5.13
N SER A 30 1.66 12.19 -4.06
CA SER A 30 1.84 12.76 -2.71
C SER A 30 3.29 12.69 -2.24
N VAL A 31 3.95 11.54 -2.44
CA VAL A 31 5.36 11.38 -2.07
C VAL A 31 6.25 12.26 -2.94
N ALA A 32 6.03 12.32 -4.25
CA ALA A 32 6.80 13.17 -5.16
C ALA A 32 6.66 14.66 -4.79
N THR A 33 5.45 15.10 -4.45
CA THR A 33 5.20 16.48 -3.99
C THR A 33 5.92 16.77 -2.67
N LEU A 34 5.80 15.90 -1.66
CA LEU A 34 6.48 16.09 -0.36
C LEU A 34 8.00 16.12 -0.51
N VAL A 35 8.57 15.19 -1.28
CA VAL A 35 10.01 15.13 -1.54
C VAL A 35 10.48 16.37 -2.31
N SER A 36 9.74 16.79 -3.34
CA SER A 36 10.09 17.98 -4.14
C SER A 36 10.12 19.26 -3.30
N ILE A 37 9.10 19.45 -2.44
CA ILE A 37 9.04 20.59 -1.52
C ILE A 37 10.19 20.52 -0.51
N SER A 38 10.43 19.34 0.07
CA SER A 38 11.51 19.15 1.05
C SER A 38 12.91 19.35 0.47
N LEU A 39 13.12 19.10 -0.82
CA LEU A 39 14.40 19.33 -1.49
C LEU A 39 14.57 20.77 -1.98
N GLY A 40 13.58 21.65 -1.76
CA GLY A 40 13.69 23.07 -2.13
C GLY A 40 13.64 23.33 -3.63
N ILE A 41 13.11 22.40 -4.45
CA ILE A 41 13.00 22.57 -5.91
C ILE A 41 12.13 23.79 -6.27
N SER A 42 11.29 24.25 -5.34
CA SER A 42 10.40 25.40 -5.54
C SER A 42 11.09 26.78 -5.53
N GLY A 43 12.42 26.87 -5.33
CA GLY A 43 13.17 28.12 -5.48
C GLY A 43 12.91 29.20 -4.42
N ASN A 44 12.07 28.93 -3.43
CA ASN A 44 11.98 29.75 -2.22
C ASN A 44 13.08 29.25 -1.27
N ASP A 45 13.89 30.18 -0.76
CA ASP A 45 14.83 29.95 0.34
C ASP A 45 14.05 29.60 1.62
N THR A 46 13.51 28.40 1.67
CA THR A 46 12.89 27.85 2.85
C THR A 46 14.02 27.47 3.79
N ASN A 47 14.11 28.18 4.91
CA ASN A 47 14.86 27.75 6.09
C ASN A 47 14.56 26.26 6.34
N GLY A 48 15.53 25.50 6.88
CA GLY A 48 15.51 24.02 6.99
C GLY A 48 14.28 23.34 7.60
N GLU A 49 13.24 24.08 7.97
CA GLU A 49 11.87 23.65 8.27
C GLU A 49 11.26 22.78 7.17
N ALA A 50 11.49 23.09 5.89
CA ALA A 50 10.96 22.30 4.78
C ALA A 50 11.50 20.86 4.77
N GLU A 51 12.68 20.63 5.35
CA GLU A 51 13.31 19.30 5.41
C GLU A 51 12.55 18.34 6.34
N PHE A 52 11.79 18.86 7.32
CA PHE A 52 10.94 18.04 8.18
C PHE A 52 9.74 17.42 7.44
N LEU A 53 9.40 17.90 6.24
CA LEU A 53 8.34 17.30 5.42
C LEU A 53 8.68 15.86 4.99
N LEU A 54 9.97 15.50 4.92
CA LEU A 54 10.37 14.11 4.67
C LEU A 54 9.94 13.17 5.80
N CYS A 55 9.78 13.66 7.03
CA CYS A 55 9.24 12.86 8.14
C CYS A 55 7.76 12.52 7.95
N VAL A 56 7.03 13.25 7.10
CA VAL A 56 5.60 13.03 6.81
C VAL A 56 5.41 11.91 5.77
N VAL A 57 6.42 11.66 4.93
CA VAL A 57 6.37 10.64 3.86
C VAL A 57 5.98 9.25 4.38
N PRO A 58 6.58 8.73 5.48
CA PRO A 58 6.17 7.46 6.08
C PRO A 58 4.69 7.39 6.47
N PHE A 59 4.14 8.47 7.03
CA PHE A 59 2.74 8.54 7.43
C PHE A 59 1.79 8.57 6.23
N CYS A 60 2.15 9.31 5.18
CA CYS A 60 1.40 9.32 3.93
C CYS A 60 1.35 7.91 3.30
N CYS A 61 2.49 7.22 3.24
CA CYS A 61 2.55 5.84 2.75
C CYS A 61 1.70 4.90 3.60
N ALA A 62 1.85 4.96 4.93
CA ALA A 62 1.10 4.16 5.89
C ALA A 62 -0.42 4.34 5.74
N TYR A 63 -0.89 5.58 5.57
CA TYR A 63 -2.30 5.89 5.37
C TYR A 63 -2.83 5.27 4.07
N ILE A 64 -2.14 5.50 2.95
CA ILE A 64 -2.60 5.00 1.64
C ILE A 64 -2.57 3.46 1.61
N ASP A 65 -1.54 2.85 2.20
CA ASP A 65 -1.45 1.39 2.30
C ASP A 65 -2.61 0.82 3.12
N THR A 66 -2.97 1.47 4.23
CA THR A 66 -4.10 1.05 5.08
C THR A 66 -5.42 1.11 4.33
N VAL A 67 -5.67 2.20 3.60
CA VAL A 67 -6.90 2.37 2.82
C VAL A 67 -6.94 1.37 1.65
N SER A 68 -5.83 1.18 0.96
CA SER A 68 -5.70 0.16 -0.10
C SER A 68 -5.98 -1.24 0.44
N LEU A 69 -5.48 -1.55 1.65
CA LEU A 69 -5.75 -2.81 2.34
C LEU A 69 -7.24 -3.04 2.59
N HIS A 70 -7.93 -2.00 3.03
CA HIS A 70 -9.36 -2.06 3.30
C HIS A 70 -10.17 -2.37 2.03
N VAL A 71 -9.84 -1.72 0.92
CA VAL A 71 -10.45 -2.01 -0.38
C VAL A 71 -10.17 -3.44 -0.83
N MET A 72 -8.93 -3.90 -0.67
CA MET A 72 -8.55 -5.27 -1.00
C MET A 72 -9.31 -6.30 -0.14
N MET A 73 -9.49 -6.06 1.17
CA MET A 73 -10.29 -6.93 2.04
C MET A 73 -11.75 -7.04 1.58
N ARG A 74 -12.34 -5.94 1.08
CA ARG A 74 -13.70 -5.93 0.51
C ARG A 74 -13.78 -6.82 -0.73
N ILE A 75 -12.84 -6.67 -1.68
CA ILE A 75 -12.77 -7.51 -2.88
C ILE A 75 -12.67 -8.99 -2.50
N MET A 76 -11.81 -9.34 -1.54
CA MET A 76 -11.67 -10.73 -1.07
C MET A 76 -12.94 -11.27 -0.42
N THR A 77 -13.64 -10.44 0.35
CA THR A 77 -14.89 -10.85 1.02
C THR A 77 -15.99 -11.16 -0.01
N ILE A 78 -16.12 -10.33 -1.04
CA ILE A 78 -17.07 -10.59 -2.14
C ILE A 78 -16.66 -11.84 -2.93
N GLY A 79 -15.36 -12.01 -3.21
CA GLY A 79 -14.83 -13.22 -3.86
C GLY A 79 -15.13 -14.49 -3.06
N ALA A 80 -14.92 -14.46 -1.75
CA ALA A 80 -15.26 -15.58 -0.86
C ALA A 80 -16.76 -15.91 -0.88
N TYR A 81 -17.62 -14.88 -0.92
CA TYR A 81 -19.07 -15.06 -1.07
C TYR A 81 -19.44 -15.77 -2.39
N PHE A 82 -18.83 -15.38 -3.52
CA PHE A 82 -19.09 -16.04 -4.81
C PHE A 82 -18.61 -17.49 -4.84
N LYS A 83 -17.47 -17.77 -4.20
CA LYS A 83 -16.95 -19.14 -4.05
C LYS A 83 -17.90 -20.01 -3.25
N PHE A 84 -18.42 -19.53 -2.12
CA PHE A 84 -19.38 -20.26 -1.30
C PHE A 84 -20.67 -20.61 -2.05
N ARG A 85 -21.11 -19.75 -2.99
CA ARG A 85 -22.30 -19.97 -3.82
C ARG A 85 -22.08 -20.93 -5.01
N GLY A 86 -20.87 -21.45 -5.20
CA GLY A 86 -20.57 -22.41 -6.27
C GLY A 86 -20.61 -21.82 -7.67
N CYS A 87 -20.23 -20.54 -7.84
CA CYS A 87 -20.23 -19.90 -9.15
C CYS A 87 -19.20 -20.56 -10.10
N THR A 88 -19.67 -21.16 -11.20
CA THR A 88 -18.83 -21.88 -12.18
C THR A 88 -17.73 -21.01 -12.79
N TYR A 89 -18.01 -19.72 -12.97
CA TYR A 89 -17.04 -18.73 -13.43
C TYR A 89 -15.90 -18.53 -12.43
N GLU A 90 -16.19 -18.54 -11.12
CA GLU A 90 -15.16 -18.35 -10.10
C GLU A 90 -14.25 -19.57 -10.01
N ASN A 91 -14.76 -20.79 -10.27
CA ASN A 91 -13.92 -21.98 -10.39
C ASN A 91 -12.94 -21.87 -11.57
N TYR A 92 -13.41 -21.38 -12.72
CA TYR A 92 -12.56 -21.13 -13.88
C TYR A 92 -11.50 -20.05 -13.60
N ILE A 93 -11.87 -18.97 -12.92
CA ILE A 93 -10.94 -17.91 -12.51
C ILE A 93 -9.97 -18.39 -11.44
N ASP A 94 -10.39 -19.19 -10.47
CA ASP A 94 -9.52 -19.78 -9.45
C ASP A 94 -8.47 -20.68 -10.10
N ASP A 95 -8.88 -21.50 -11.09
CA ASP A 95 -7.94 -22.32 -11.84
C ASP A 95 -7.02 -21.47 -12.72
N ALA A 96 -7.54 -20.45 -13.41
CA ALA A 96 -6.72 -19.51 -14.15
C ALA A 96 -5.73 -18.75 -13.23
N ARG A 97 -6.10 -18.42 -12.00
CA ARG A 97 -5.23 -17.78 -11.00
C ARG A 97 -4.19 -18.75 -10.42
N LYS A 98 -4.54 -20.03 -10.24
CA LYS A 98 -3.57 -21.08 -9.83
C LYS A 98 -2.50 -21.27 -10.89
N THR A 99 -2.86 -21.19 -12.17
CA THR A 99 -1.92 -21.25 -13.29
C THR A 99 -1.15 -19.94 -13.44
N ASN A 100 -1.83 -18.81 -13.23
CA ASN A 100 -1.32 -17.46 -13.46
C ASN A 100 -1.11 -16.72 -12.13
N LYS A 101 -0.31 -17.32 -11.23
CA LYS A 101 0.00 -16.84 -9.86
C LYS A 101 0.54 -15.41 -9.77
N GLY A 102 0.81 -14.76 -10.91
CA GLY A 102 1.50 -13.48 -11.02
C GLY A 102 0.64 -12.26 -10.71
N SER A 103 -0.55 -12.11 -11.29
CA SER A 103 -1.19 -10.79 -11.39
C SER A 103 -1.55 -10.16 -10.03
N LEU A 104 -2.29 -10.88 -9.17
CA LEU A 104 -2.63 -10.38 -7.83
C LEU A 104 -1.44 -10.36 -6.86
N ARG A 105 -0.42 -11.20 -7.09
CA ARG A 105 0.82 -11.13 -6.32
C ARG A 105 1.60 -9.89 -6.69
N LEU A 106 1.72 -9.57 -7.98
CA LEU A 106 2.46 -8.43 -8.48
C LEU A 106 1.91 -7.12 -7.92
N GLU A 107 0.59 -6.97 -7.86
CA GLU A 107 -0.03 -5.78 -7.28
C GLU A 107 0.29 -5.64 -5.79
N ASN A 108 0.16 -6.73 -5.01
CA ASN A 108 0.53 -6.74 -3.60
C ASN A 108 2.03 -6.49 -3.38
N TYR A 109 2.90 -7.04 -4.25
CA TYR A 109 4.34 -6.79 -4.21
C TYR A 109 4.68 -5.36 -4.60
N ALA A 110 4.00 -4.77 -5.58
CA ALA A 110 4.18 -3.38 -5.98
C ALA A 110 3.76 -2.44 -4.84
N LEU A 111 2.63 -2.72 -4.19
CA LEU A 111 2.16 -1.94 -3.04
C LEU A 111 3.17 -2.04 -1.88
N LYS A 112 3.52 -3.26 -1.43
CA LYS A 112 4.49 -3.48 -0.34
C LYS A 112 5.88 -2.92 -0.68
N GLY A 113 6.35 -3.15 -1.91
CA GLY A 113 7.66 -2.71 -2.38
C GLY A 113 7.78 -1.20 -2.46
N SER A 114 6.73 -0.52 -2.94
CA SER A 114 6.71 0.94 -3.01
C SER A 114 6.85 1.60 -1.64
N SER A 115 6.19 1.07 -0.60
CA SER A 115 6.31 1.61 0.78
C SER A 115 7.71 1.45 1.33
N VAL A 116 8.35 0.30 1.10
CA VAL A 116 9.72 0.08 1.55
C VAL A 116 10.65 1.08 0.85
N ILE A 117 10.52 1.25 -0.47
CA ILE A 117 11.34 2.20 -1.24
C ILE A 117 11.15 3.63 -0.73
N PHE A 118 9.91 4.09 -0.54
CA PHE A 118 9.66 5.46 -0.07
C PHE A 118 10.10 5.70 1.36
N ASN A 119 9.99 4.71 2.25
CA ASN A 119 10.49 4.84 3.62
C ASN A 119 12.02 4.81 3.71
N MET A 120 12.73 4.30 2.70
CA MET A 120 14.19 4.38 2.63
C MET A 120 14.69 5.79 2.28
N LEU A 121 13.89 6.62 1.60
CA LEU A 121 14.27 7.99 1.24
C LEU A 121 14.66 8.85 2.46
N PRO A 122 13.84 8.99 3.52
CA PRO A 122 14.23 9.77 4.69
C PRO A 122 15.44 9.18 5.41
N ILE A 123 15.65 7.85 5.40
CA ILE A 123 16.83 7.21 6.00
C ILE A 123 18.09 7.63 5.24
N ILE A 124 18.08 7.51 3.91
CA ILE A 124 19.22 7.88 3.05
C ILE A 124 19.53 9.38 3.21
N PHE A 125 18.49 10.22 3.21
CA PHE A 125 18.67 11.67 3.38
C PHE A 125 19.18 12.04 4.78
N GLY A 126 18.70 11.37 5.82
CA GLY A 126 19.18 11.57 7.19
C GLY A 126 20.65 11.19 7.36
N VAL A 127 21.09 10.06 6.78
CA VAL A 127 22.50 9.66 6.77
C VAL A 127 23.36 10.68 6.03
N TYR A 128 22.90 11.15 4.86
CA TYR A 128 23.59 12.19 4.10
C TYR A 128 23.77 13.48 4.89
N LYS A 129 22.75 13.92 5.64
CA LYS A 129 22.80 15.12 6.48
C LYS A 129 23.78 14.99 7.65
N ILE A 130 23.82 13.83 8.30
CA ILE A 130 24.77 13.56 9.39
C ILE A 130 26.22 13.62 8.90
N ILE A 131 26.50 12.98 7.75
CA ILE A 131 27.87 12.87 7.22
C ILE A 131 28.33 14.18 6.57
N GLY A 132 27.46 14.84 5.79
CA GLY A 132 27.82 15.99 4.97
C GLY A 132 27.72 17.34 5.68
N PHE A 133 26.69 17.53 6.51
CA PHE A 133 26.34 18.84 7.09
C PHE A 133 26.47 18.89 8.62
N HIS A 134 26.80 17.76 9.26
CA HIS A 134 26.88 17.63 10.72
C HIS A 134 25.61 18.04 11.49
N ASP A 135 24.45 18.02 10.84
CA ASP A 135 23.15 18.23 11.50
C ASP A 135 22.60 16.90 12.03
N TYR A 136 23.02 16.58 13.26
CA TYR A 136 22.64 15.33 13.92
C TYR A 136 21.17 15.29 14.31
N SER A 137 20.57 16.43 14.67
CA SER A 137 19.18 16.47 15.16
C SER A 137 18.21 16.05 14.07
N LEU A 138 18.29 16.72 12.92
CA LEU A 138 17.45 16.43 11.77
C LEU A 138 17.74 15.02 11.22
N GLY A 139 19.01 14.65 11.10
CA GLY A 139 19.41 13.36 10.57
C GLY A 139 18.88 12.17 11.41
N ILE A 140 18.97 12.26 12.73
CA ILE A 140 18.44 11.23 13.64
C ILE A 140 16.92 11.15 13.54
N ALA A 141 16.23 12.29 13.49
CA ALA A 141 14.77 12.32 13.34
C ALA A 141 14.32 11.63 12.05
N LEU A 142 14.93 11.96 10.91
CA LEU A 142 14.62 11.36 9.62
C LEU A 142 14.83 9.85 9.60
N ILE A 143 15.95 9.37 10.17
CA ILE A 143 16.24 7.93 10.28
C ILE A 143 15.19 7.26 11.17
N ALA A 144 14.84 7.85 12.31
CA ALA A 144 13.85 7.30 13.22
C ALA A 144 12.46 7.16 12.57
N PHE A 145 11.99 8.20 11.86
CA PHE A 145 10.71 8.15 11.15
C PHE A 145 10.72 7.18 9.97
N GLY A 146 11.82 7.10 9.22
CA GLY A 146 11.98 6.12 8.14
C GLY A 146 11.92 4.68 8.64
N LEU A 147 12.63 4.37 9.73
CA LEU A 147 12.59 3.06 10.38
C LEU A 147 11.20 2.74 10.92
N LEU A 148 10.54 3.70 11.57
CA LEU A 148 9.16 3.55 12.04
C LEU A 148 8.22 3.21 10.89
N GLY A 149 8.37 3.89 9.74
CA GLY A 149 7.62 3.62 8.52
C GLY A 149 7.81 2.20 7.97
N ILE A 150 9.05 1.69 7.96
CA ILE A 150 9.35 0.31 7.57
C ILE A 150 8.69 -0.68 8.53
N ILE A 151 8.85 -0.47 9.84
CA ILE A 151 8.24 -1.33 10.87
C ILE A 151 6.73 -1.38 10.69
N PHE A 152 6.09 -0.22 10.48
CA PHE A 152 4.65 -0.13 10.26
C PHE A 152 4.22 -0.82 8.97
N SER A 153 4.96 -0.64 7.88
CA SER A 153 4.71 -1.31 6.59
C SER A 153 4.81 -2.83 6.73
N CYS A 154 5.82 -3.33 7.45
CA CYS A 154 5.98 -4.75 7.75
C CYS A 154 4.84 -5.27 8.65
N PHE A 155 4.40 -4.49 9.63
CA PHE A 155 3.28 -4.85 10.51
C PHE A 155 1.98 -4.98 9.72
N LEU A 156 1.67 -4.01 8.85
CA LEU A 156 0.50 -4.07 7.97
C LEU A 156 0.56 -5.28 7.03
N ALA A 157 1.73 -5.54 6.42
CA ALA A 157 1.92 -6.69 5.54
C ALA A 157 1.65 -8.01 6.28
N LYS A 158 2.18 -8.17 7.50
CA LYS A 158 1.93 -9.37 8.32
C LYS A 158 0.46 -9.52 8.67
N ARG A 159 -0.19 -8.45 9.13
CA ARG A 159 -1.61 -8.45 9.49
C ARG A 159 -2.50 -8.82 8.32
N PHE A 160 -2.18 -8.29 7.14
CA PHE A 160 -2.88 -8.65 5.92
C PHE A 160 -2.70 -10.12 5.56
N ASP A 161 -1.46 -10.62 5.55
CA ASP A 161 -1.19 -12.00 5.19
C ASP A 161 -1.92 -12.97 6.15
N SER A 162 -1.99 -12.63 7.46
CA SER A 162 -2.81 -13.36 8.44
C SER A 162 -4.31 -13.29 8.14
N ALA A 163 -4.85 -12.11 7.76
CA ALA A 163 -6.26 -11.96 7.41
C ALA A 163 -6.63 -12.80 6.17
N VAL A 164 -5.78 -12.80 5.16
CA VAL A 164 -5.94 -13.62 3.94
C VAL A 164 -5.92 -15.11 4.27
N GLN A 165 -4.98 -15.56 5.11
CA GLN A 165 -4.90 -16.96 5.54
C GLN A 165 -6.16 -17.39 6.31
N ASN A 166 -6.66 -16.54 7.21
CA ASN A 166 -7.88 -16.82 7.96
C ASN A 166 -9.11 -16.95 7.05
N LEU A 167 -9.23 -16.12 6.02
CA LEU A 167 -10.28 -16.25 5.01
C LEU A 167 -10.12 -17.55 4.21
N ALA A 168 -8.90 -17.90 3.82
CA ALA A 168 -8.62 -19.14 3.10
C ALA A 168 -8.99 -20.38 3.93
N MET A 169 -8.68 -20.41 5.23
CA MET A 169 -9.02 -21.54 6.11
C MET A 169 -10.52 -21.68 6.35
N LYS A 170 -11.26 -20.58 6.52
CA LYS A 170 -12.72 -20.62 6.66
C LYS A 170 -13.43 -21.12 5.40
N ASN A 171 -12.85 -20.87 4.23
CA ASN A 171 -13.38 -21.37 2.96
C ASN A 171 -13.08 -22.87 2.71
N LEU A 172 -12.30 -23.53 3.58
CA LEU A 172 -11.96 -24.96 3.48
C LEU A 172 -12.75 -25.83 4.47
N SER A 173 -13.48 -25.25 5.42
CA SER A 173 -14.43 -25.99 6.26
C SER A 173 -15.77 -26.13 5.53
N PRO A 174 -16.19 -27.35 5.15
CA PRO A 174 -17.44 -27.61 4.43
C PRO A 174 -18.70 -27.29 5.24
#